data_AF-A0A6M8VGT6-F1
#
_entry.id   AF-A0A6M8VGT6-F1
#
_cell.length_a   1.000
_cell.length_b   1.000
_cell.length_c   1.000
_cell.angle_alpha   90.00
_cell.angle_beta   90.00
_cell.angle_gamma   90.00
#
_symmetry.space_group_name_H-M   'P 1'
#
loop_
_entity.id
_entity.type
_entity.pdbx_description
1 polymer ?
#
loop_
_entity_poly.entity_id
_entity_poly.type
_entity_poly.pdbx_seq_one_letter_code
_entity_poly.pdbx_strand_id
1 'polypeptide(L)'
;MKKLSILILPAIFIVVITIMYFTYFAKTGEIGSFDKFSPGSEINQGINVFVVKAKGFERDANGNIISFYAADKNNVEIKVTSHEPIPPEIADAEVVELLGHMHENTLTAAKIAIVK
;
A
#
# COMPACT_ATOMS: atom_id res chain seq x y z
N MET A 1 -32.00 -34.80 7.27
CA MET A 1 -31.31 -34.92 5.97
C MET A 1 -31.72 -33.83 4.98
N LYS A 2 -33.02 -33.55 4.72
CA LYS A 2 -33.47 -32.48 3.79
C LYS A 2 -33.06 -31.04 4.18
N LYS A 3 -32.85 -30.75 5.47
CA LYS A 3 -32.42 -29.41 5.93
C LYS A 3 -30.94 -29.11 5.64
N LEU A 4 -30.09 -30.14 5.52
CA LEU A 4 -28.66 -29.98 5.30
C LEU A 4 -28.35 -29.69 3.83
N SER A 5 -29.11 -30.27 2.90
CA SER A 5 -28.97 -30.00 1.46
C SER A 5 -29.35 -28.57 1.08
N ILE A 6 -30.29 -27.95 1.80
CA ILE A 6 -30.67 -26.53 1.60
C ILE A 6 -29.52 -25.58 1.95
N LEU A 7 -28.62 -25.99 2.86
CA LEU A 7 -27.49 -25.17 3.31
C LEU A 7 -26.27 -25.21 2.38
N ILE A 8 -26.25 -26.08 1.37
CA ILE A 8 -25.09 -26.22 0.46
C ILE A 8 -24.90 -24.94 -0.37
N LEU A 9 -25.98 -24.41 -0.96
CA LEU A 9 -25.91 -23.19 -1.78
C LEU A 9 -25.44 -21.95 -0.99
N PRO A 10 -26.00 -21.62 0.18
CA PRO A 10 -25.50 -20.50 0.98
C PRO A 10 -24.07 -20.74 1.49
N ALA A 11 -23.68 -21.98 1.80
CA ALA A 11 -22.30 -22.29 2.17
C ALA A 11 -21.31 -22.00 1.04
N ILE A 12 -21.64 -22.38 -0.20
CA ILE A 12 -20.82 -22.04 -1.38
C ILE A 12 -20.70 -20.52 -1.54
N PHE A 13 -21.79 -19.78 -1.38
CA PHE A 13 -21.76 -18.31 -1.44
C PHE A 13 -20.82 -17.70 -0.41
N ILE A 14 -20.88 -18.18 0.85
CA ILE A 14 -20.00 -17.71 1.92
C ILE A 14 -18.53 -18.02 1.57
N VAL A 15 -18.24 -19.21 1.05
CA VAL A 15 -16.88 -19.60 0.66
C VAL A 15 -16.35 -18.69 -0.45
N VAL A 16 -17.14 -18.43 -1.49
CA VAL A 16 -16.72 -17.54 -2.60
C VAL A 16 -16.45 -16.11 -2.10
N ILE A 17 -17.34 -15.55 -1.28
CA ILE A 17 -17.16 -14.22 -0.69
C ILE A 17 -15.90 -14.19 0.18
N THR A 18 -15.66 -15.25 0.97
CA THR A 18 -14.49 -15.35 1.84
C THR A 18 -13.20 -15.37 1.02
N ILE A 19 -13.14 -16.18 -0.05
CA ILE A 19 -11.98 -16.23 -0.94
C ILE A 19 -11.75 -14.85 -1.56
N MET A 20 -12.78 -14.22 -2.13
CA MET A 20 -12.67 -12.87 -2.71
C MET A 20 -12.18 -11.83 -1.70
N TYR A 21 -12.67 -11.89 -0.46
CA TYR A 21 -12.23 -10.98 0.59
C TYR A 21 -10.73 -11.12 0.86
N PHE A 22 -10.25 -12.34 1.08
CA PHE A 22 -8.84 -12.57 1.39
C PHE A 22 -7.90 -12.34 0.21
N THR A 23 -8.36 -12.53 -1.04
CA THR A 23 -7.51 -12.30 -2.22
C THR A 23 -7.44 -10.83 -2.63
N TYR A 24 -8.46 -10.00 -2.37
CA TYR A 24 -8.52 -8.63 -2.89
C TYR A 24 -8.61 -7.53 -1.83
N PHE A 25 -9.12 -7.82 -0.64
CA PHE A 25 -9.48 -6.78 0.34
C PHE A 25 -8.77 -6.93 1.67
N ALA A 26 -8.38 -8.15 2.06
CA ALA A 26 -7.66 -8.36 3.30
C ALA A 26 -6.31 -7.66 3.24
N LYS A 27 -6.11 -6.69 4.13
CA LYS A 27 -4.83 -6.03 4.31
C LYS A 27 -3.84 -7.06 4.85
N THR A 28 -2.80 -7.36 4.09
CA THR A 28 -1.66 -8.12 4.60
C THR A 28 -0.70 -7.12 5.22
N GLY A 29 -0.05 -7.47 6.34
CA GLY A 29 1.07 -6.69 6.90
C GLY A 29 2.39 -6.97 6.16
N GLU A 30 2.33 -7.72 5.06
CA GLU A 30 3.49 -8.13 4.29
C GLU A 30 3.99 -6.99 3.42
N ILE A 31 5.30 -6.92 3.25
CA ILE A 31 5.95 -5.95 2.37
C ILE A 31 5.70 -6.36 0.92
N GLY A 32 5.20 -5.44 0.12
CA GLY A 32 4.89 -5.69 -1.29
C GLY A 32 6.10 -5.52 -2.21
N SER A 33 5.87 -5.62 -3.52
CA SER A 33 6.85 -5.26 -4.56
C SER A 33 6.30 -4.16 -5.47
N PHE A 34 7.19 -3.29 -5.93
CA PHE A 34 6.83 -2.23 -6.88
C PHE A 34 6.51 -2.76 -8.28
N ASP A 35 6.87 -4.01 -8.59
CA ASP A 35 6.59 -4.66 -9.90
C ASP A 35 5.08 -4.80 -10.18
N LYS A 36 4.25 -4.69 -9.15
CA LYS A 36 2.78 -4.71 -9.32
C LYS A 36 2.23 -3.43 -9.98
N PHE A 37 2.99 -2.34 -9.94
CA PHE A 37 2.61 -1.09 -10.58
C PHE A 37 3.02 -1.16 -12.05
N SER A 38 2.05 -1.07 -12.96
CA SER A 38 2.33 -1.05 -14.40
C SER A 38 2.76 0.36 -14.82
N PRO A 39 3.88 0.52 -15.55
CA PRO A 39 4.30 1.80 -16.10
C PRO A 39 3.19 2.40 -16.97
N GLY A 40 2.75 3.63 -16.66
CA GLY A 40 1.68 4.33 -17.38
C GLY A 40 0.25 4.00 -16.93
N SER A 41 0.09 3.24 -15.84
CA SER A 41 -1.22 3.08 -15.19
C SER A 41 -1.41 4.10 -14.08
N GLU A 42 -2.45 4.91 -14.19
CA GLU A 42 -2.90 5.87 -13.16
C GLU A 42 -3.80 5.21 -12.10
N ILE A 43 -3.87 3.88 -12.08
CA ILE A 43 -4.72 3.15 -11.12
C ILE A 43 -4.03 3.10 -9.76
N ASN A 44 -4.71 3.62 -8.75
CA ASN A 44 -4.21 3.57 -7.37
C ASN A 44 -4.18 2.14 -6.84
N GLN A 45 -3.03 1.71 -6.32
CA GLN A 45 -2.83 0.40 -5.68
C GLN A 45 -2.18 0.57 -4.31
N GLY A 46 -2.61 -0.24 -3.33
CA GLY A 46 -2.14 -0.19 -1.95
C GLY A 46 -0.95 -1.11 -1.70
N ILE A 47 0.22 -0.63 -1.23
CA ILE A 47 1.43 -1.42 -0.98
C ILE A 47 2.05 -1.08 0.38
N ASN A 48 2.52 -2.08 1.14
CA ASN A 48 3.37 -1.82 2.30
C ASN A 48 4.84 -1.85 1.90
N VAL A 49 5.60 -0.89 2.39
CA VAL A 49 7.02 -0.70 2.06
C VAL A 49 7.79 -0.22 3.27
N PHE A 50 9.10 -0.43 3.26
CA PHE A 50 10.00 0.11 4.28
C PHE A 50 10.32 1.57 4.01
N VAL A 51 10.41 2.37 5.06
CA VAL A 51 10.89 3.76 4.96
C VAL A 51 12.43 3.78 4.95
N VAL A 52 13.03 4.37 3.91
CA VAL A 52 14.49 4.47 3.76
C VAL A 52 14.99 5.75 4.46
N LYS A 53 15.03 5.70 5.80
CA LYS A 53 15.42 6.85 6.64
C LYS A 53 16.79 7.43 6.32
N ALA A 54 17.72 6.58 5.84
CA ALA A 54 19.08 6.99 5.48
C ALA A 54 19.14 8.05 4.36
N LYS A 55 18.11 8.13 3.50
CA LYS A 55 18.01 9.13 2.44
C LYS A 55 17.36 10.45 2.87
N GLY A 56 16.87 10.52 4.11
CA GLY A 56 16.19 11.69 4.65
C GLY A 56 14.82 11.96 4.04
N PHE A 57 14.30 13.15 4.34
CA PHE A 57 12.97 13.61 3.95
C PHE A 57 13.09 14.97 3.26
N GLU A 58 12.47 15.13 2.09
CA GLU A 58 12.37 16.44 1.46
C GLU A 58 11.22 17.22 2.09
N ARG A 59 11.43 18.53 2.27
CA ARG A 59 10.48 19.42 2.92
C ARG A 59 10.18 20.64 2.07
N ASP A 60 8.96 21.15 2.19
CA ASP A 60 8.58 22.44 1.61
C ASP A 60 9.12 23.63 2.42
N ALA A 61 8.82 24.85 1.97
CA ALA A 61 9.22 26.09 2.65
C ALA A 61 8.61 26.26 4.05
N ASN A 62 7.53 25.53 4.37
CA ASN A 62 6.88 25.54 5.68
C ASN A 62 7.43 24.43 6.60
N GLY A 63 8.38 23.63 6.12
CA GLY A 63 8.97 22.51 6.86
C GLY A 63 8.14 21.22 6.81
N ASN A 64 7.04 21.18 6.05
CA ASN A 64 6.24 19.97 5.88
C ASN A 64 6.98 18.96 5.02
N ILE A 65 6.89 17.67 5.35
CA ILE A 65 7.47 16.62 4.51
C ILE A 65 6.63 16.50 3.23
N ILE A 66 7.29 16.55 2.08
CA ILE A 66 6.64 16.44 0.75
C ILE A 66 7.06 15.19 -0.01
N SER A 67 8.21 14.59 0.34
CA SER A 67 8.65 13.33 -0.24
C SER A 67 9.63 12.58 0.66
N PHE A 68 9.75 11.29 0.43
CA PHE A 68 10.71 10.39 1.09
C PHE A 68 11.05 9.20 0.19
N TYR A 69 12.01 8.38 0.58
CA TYR A 69 12.32 7.14 -0.13
C TYR A 69 11.75 5.94 0.58
N ALA A 70 11.22 4.99 -0.20
CA ALA A 70 10.73 3.72 0.31
C ALA A 70 11.35 2.53 -0.44
N ALA A 71 11.54 1.43 0.28
CA ALA A 71 12.08 0.18 -0.25
C ALA A 71 11.02 -0.93 -0.22
N ASP A 72 10.91 -1.68 -1.32
CA ASP A 72 10.04 -2.84 -1.38
C ASP A 72 10.73 -4.13 -0.90
N LYS A 73 10.04 -5.27 -1.01
CA LYS A 73 10.57 -6.58 -0.58
C LYS A 73 11.82 -7.03 -1.34
N ASN A 74 12.08 -6.46 -2.51
CA ASN A 74 13.23 -6.75 -3.35
C ASN A 74 14.37 -5.74 -3.12
N ASN A 75 14.26 -4.87 -2.11
CA ASN A 75 15.15 -3.73 -1.85
C ASN A 75 15.22 -2.73 -3.02
N VAL A 76 14.20 -2.68 -3.87
CA VAL A 76 14.09 -1.61 -4.87
C VAL A 76 13.67 -0.36 -4.14
N GLU A 77 14.48 0.69 -4.22
CA GLU A 77 14.20 1.97 -3.60
C GLU A 77 13.61 2.96 -4.60
N ILE A 78 12.47 3.55 -4.27
CA ILE A 78 11.86 4.60 -5.09
C ILE A 78 11.53 5.83 -4.24
N LYS A 79 11.44 6.97 -4.91
CA LYS A 79 10.92 8.19 -4.30
C LYS A 79 9.39 8.10 -4.21
N VAL A 80 8.86 8.51 -3.07
CA VAL A 80 7.43 8.62 -2.80
C VAL A 80 7.12 10.09 -2.60
N THR A 81 6.19 10.63 -3.39
CA THR A 81 5.71 12.01 -3.28
C THR A 81 4.25 12.02 -2.87
N SER A 82 3.77 13.13 -2.30
CA SER A 82 2.34 13.33 -2.08
C SER A 82 1.95 14.76 -2.42
N HIS A 83 0.70 14.93 -2.84
CA HIS A 83 0.11 16.26 -3.04
C HIS A 83 -0.32 16.91 -1.72
N GLU A 84 -0.57 16.09 -0.68
CA GLU A 84 -0.87 16.55 0.66
C GLU A 84 0.38 16.47 1.55
N PRO A 85 0.51 17.33 2.58
CA PRO A 85 1.59 17.22 3.55
C PRO A 85 1.68 15.81 4.15
N ILE A 86 2.87 15.21 4.10
CA ILE A 86 3.11 13.89 4.67
C ILE A 86 3.21 14.04 6.20
N PRO A 87 2.47 13.21 6.99
CA PRO A 87 2.52 13.28 8.44
C PRO A 87 3.96 13.18 8.97
N PRO A 88 4.39 14.05 9.90
CA PRO A 88 5.76 14.08 10.38
C PRO A 88 6.19 12.78 11.07
N GLU A 89 5.23 12.01 11.60
CA GLU A 89 5.43 10.71 12.26
C GLU A 89 6.03 9.65 11.31
N ILE A 90 6.02 9.90 9.99
CA ILE A 90 6.70 9.07 8.99
C ILE A 90 8.21 8.94 9.25
N ALA A 91 8.81 9.93 9.94
CA ALA A 91 10.21 9.93 10.30
C ALA A 91 10.56 8.78 11.26
N ASP A 92 9.61 8.39 12.10
CA ASP A 92 9.76 7.34 13.09
C ASP A 92 9.27 5.98 12.58
N ALA A 93 8.42 5.94 11.55
CA ALA A 93 7.89 4.72 10.96
C ALA A 93 8.96 3.82 10.32
N GLU A 94 8.87 2.52 10.53
CA GLU A 94 9.66 1.51 9.80
C GLU A 94 8.93 1.08 8.52
N VAL A 95 7.61 0.88 8.63
CA VAL A 95 6.77 0.37 7.55
C VAL A 95 5.54 1.23 7.37
N VAL A 96 5.24 1.53 6.11
CA VAL A 96 4.13 2.40 5.73
C VAL A 96 3.32 1.76 4.62
N GLU A 97 2.00 1.92 4.69
CA GLU A 97 1.06 1.56 3.63
C GLU A 97 0.87 2.77 2.73
N LEU A 98 1.20 2.61 1.45
CA LEU A 98 1.03 3.60 0.41
C LEU A 98 -0.15 3.22 -0.47
N LEU A 99 -1.03 4.16 -0.76
CA LEU A 99 -2.02 4.05 -1.82
C LEU A 99 -1.72 5.11 -2.87
N GLY A 100 -1.41 4.68 -4.08
CA GLY A 100 -1.01 5.59 -5.15
C GLY A 100 -0.75 4.88 -6.46
N HIS A 101 -0.17 5.57 -7.41
CA HIS A 101 0.22 5.02 -8.70
C HIS A 101 1.67 5.40 -9.02
N MET A 102 2.27 4.67 -9.96
CA MET A 102 3.64 4.94 -10.41
C MET A 102 3.61 5.94 -11.55
N HIS A 103 4.36 7.03 -11.40
CA HIS A 103 4.65 7.97 -12.47
C HIS A 103 6.15 7.97 -12.72
N GLU A 104 6.55 7.41 -13.87
CA GLU A 104 7.95 7.13 -14.21
C GLU A 104 8.65 6.29 -13.13
N ASN A 105 9.56 6.89 -12.35
CA ASN A 105 10.35 6.23 -11.30
C ASN A 105 10.02 6.78 -9.89
N THR A 106 8.85 7.40 -9.75
CA THR A 106 8.32 7.98 -8.50
C THR A 106 6.91 7.46 -8.27
N LEU A 107 6.60 7.11 -7.02
CA LEU A 107 5.24 6.78 -6.62
C LEU A 107 4.55 8.03 -6.09
N THR A 108 3.46 8.44 -6.75
CA THR A 108 2.61 9.53 -6.27
C THR A 108 1.56 8.94 -5.33
N ALA A 109 1.72 9.17 -4.03
CA ALA A 109 0.85 8.66 -2.99
C ALA A 109 -0.36 9.57 -2.80
N ALA A 110 -1.54 9.01 -3.07
CA ALA A 110 -2.83 9.61 -2.71
C ALA A 110 -3.14 9.45 -1.21
N LYS A 111 -2.59 8.42 -0.56
CA LYS A 111 -2.67 8.23 0.89
C LYS A 111 -1.44 7.50 1.41
N ILE A 112 -1.00 7.92 2.60
CA ILE A 112 0.09 7.28 3.35
C ILE A 112 -0.46 6.97 4.73
N ALA A 113 -0.30 5.73 5.19
CA ALA A 113 -0.67 5.30 6.53
C ALA A 113 0.51 4.60 7.21
N ILE A 114 0.77 4.94 8.46
CA ILE A 114 1.82 4.30 9.26
C ILE A 114 1.31 2.95 9.74
N VAL A 115 2.11 1.90 9.55
CA VAL A 115 1.78 0.54 9.97
C VAL A 115 2.55 0.17 11.24
N LYS A 116 3.85 0.43 11.26
CA LYS A 116 4.75 0.06 12.36
C LYS A 116 5.95 1.01 12.44
#